data_AF-A0A9Q8XMA6-F1
#
_entry.id   AF-A0A9Q8XMA6-F1
#
_cell.length_a   1.000
_cell.length_b   1.000
_cell.length_c   1.000
_cell.angle_alpha   90.00
_cell.angle_beta   90.00
_cell.angle_gamma   90.00
#
_symmetry.space_group_name_H-M   'P 1'
#
loop_
_entity.id
_entity.type
_entity.pdbx_description
1 polymer ?
#
loop_
_entity_poly.entity_id
_entity_poly.type
_entity_poly.pdbx_seq_one_letter_code
_entity_poly.pdbx_strand_id
1 'polypeptide(L)'
;MANTNPVITKATSISAFPKELQLKAGQQLKKATGEFIGNIASIHYTPEWNIRDICPDNVAEIKRVIAGGGPVDPIEVEPIFVDGVPMLSTIDGHHTYLAIKELVDEGKHDGLHRMSLFKGTEKQKLVRAFNSSQNLKLKPIQAARTFQRMLDEGMSRSDISRETGKPLSYISNALHLLLAPEKALKLIDEGKISSSRVGRIMREHGADKGMGYILIEAQEVSIPAHNNTNVPASESVTVENNALHEHQLSIPDSESQDSNISTRNDAAVNSSEKGETTKRAAKQSTKLRTPSKSQVDSSVELIMALGSRIDDENQTSIELNPLILKQIKELASKFSDIKSHNKSITDAVNALSS
;
A
#
# COMPACT_ATOMS: atom_id res chain seq x y z
N MET A 1 23.25 28.29 -24.73
CA MET A 1 22.73 28.96 -23.53
C MET A 1 22.99 28.03 -22.37
N ALA A 2 23.82 28.44 -21.41
CA ALA A 2 24.18 27.59 -20.28
C ALA A 2 22.90 27.30 -19.48
N ASN A 3 22.56 26.03 -19.34
CA ASN A 3 21.43 25.58 -18.54
C ASN A 3 21.85 25.65 -17.06
N THR A 4 21.95 26.87 -16.54
CA THR A 4 22.19 27.09 -15.10
C THR A 4 20.89 26.79 -14.39
N ASN A 5 20.81 25.62 -13.74
CA ASN A 5 19.72 25.33 -12.82
C ASN A 5 19.67 26.44 -11.76
N PRO A 6 18.47 27.00 -11.46
CA PRO A 6 18.34 28.08 -10.49
C PRO A 6 18.82 27.61 -9.12
N VAL A 7 19.52 28.48 -8.40
CA VAL A 7 20.03 28.15 -7.05
C VAL A 7 18.90 28.38 -6.06
N ILE A 8 18.35 27.28 -5.54
CA ILE A 8 17.26 27.30 -4.56
C ILE A 8 17.84 27.16 -3.16
N THR A 9 17.66 28.19 -2.32
CA THR A 9 18.11 28.17 -0.92
C THR A 9 16.90 28.29 0.01
N LYS A 10 16.85 27.45 1.06
CA LYS A 10 15.79 27.53 2.07
C LYS A 10 15.95 28.79 2.91
N ALA A 11 14.85 29.45 3.25
CA ALA A 11 14.89 30.55 4.20
C ALA A 11 15.13 30.00 5.61
N THR A 12 16.25 30.36 6.24
CA THR A 12 16.66 29.85 7.55
C THR A 12 15.75 30.31 8.70
N SER A 13 14.93 31.34 8.50
CA SER A 13 13.84 31.69 9.42
C SER A 13 12.65 32.36 8.72
N ILE A 14 11.44 32.13 9.24
CA ILE A 14 10.21 32.82 8.82
C ILE A 14 10.31 34.33 9.08
N SER A 15 11.07 34.73 10.10
CA SER A 15 11.34 36.14 10.44
C SER A 15 12.30 36.84 9.48
N ALA A 16 13.15 36.09 8.76
CA ALA A 16 14.07 36.59 7.75
C ALA A 16 13.45 36.61 6.35
N PHE A 17 12.21 36.12 6.19
CA PHE A 17 11.51 36.18 4.92
C PHE A 17 11.15 37.64 4.60
N PRO A 18 11.49 38.17 3.41
CA PRO A 18 11.39 39.60 3.14
C PRO A 18 9.98 40.13 3.36
N LYS A 19 9.87 41.25 4.09
CA LYS A 19 8.65 42.06 4.15
C LYS A 19 8.12 42.41 2.75
N GLU A 20 8.98 42.39 1.74
CA GLU A 20 8.64 42.65 0.34
C GLU A 20 7.70 41.61 -0.28
N LEU A 21 7.77 40.33 0.12
CA LEU A 21 6.75 39.35 -0.32
C LEU A 21 5.44 39.54 0.45
N GLN A 22 5.53 39.97 1.71
CA GLN A 22 4.36 40.38 2.52
C GLN A 22 3.62 41.57 1.89
N LEU A 23 4.34 42.49 1.23
CA LEU A 23 3.77 43.64 0.53
C LEU A 23 3.35 43.38 -0.92
N LYS A 24 4.10 42.59 -1.71
CA LYS A 24 3.81 42.37 -3.15
C LYS A 24 2.62 41.45 -3.41
N ALA A 25 2.22 40.61 -2.46
CA ALA A 25 1.17 39.61 -2.67
C ALA A 25 -0.19 39.97 -2.03
N GLY A 26 -0.45 41.24 -1.69
CA GLY A 26 -1.74 41.65 -1.09
C GLY A 26 -2.05 40.95 0.23
N GLN A 27 -1.01 40.54 0.97
CA GLN A 27 -1.12 39.58 2.06
C GLN A 27 -1.59 40.25 3.35
N GLN A 28 -2.89 40.14 3.65
CA GLN A 28 -3.35 40.32 5.02
C GLN A 28 -3.16 39.02 5.80
N LEU A 29 -2.02 38.90 6.49
CA LEU A 29 -1.78 37.84 7.48
C LEU A 29 -2.76 38.00 8.66
N LYS A 30 -3.77 37.14 8.77
CA LYS A 30 -4.54 37.02 10.02
C LYS A 30 -3.65 36.32 11.05
N LYS A 31 -3.17 37.09 12.03
CA LYS A 31 -2.16 36.71 13.04
C LYS A 31 -2.48 35.46 13.90
N ALA A 32 -3.67 34.86 13.79
CA ALA A 32 -4.10 33.79 14.69
C ALA A 32 -3.88 32.36 14.16
N THR A 33 -3.95 32.12 12.84
CA THR A 33 -4.03 30.74 12.28
C THR A 33 -2.82 30.30 11.44
N GLY A 34 -1.95 31.22 11.02
CA GLY A 34 -0.86 30.91 10.09
C GLY A 34 -1.27 30.81 8.61
N GLU A 35 -2.56 31.03 8.32
CA GLU A 35 -3.11 31.17 6.98
C GLU A 35 -3.11 32.64 6.51
N PHE A 36 -2.86 32.86 5.23
CA PHE A 36 -2.90 34.16 4.58
C PHE A 36 -3.43 34.03 3.15
N ILE A 37 -3.90 35.13 2.56
CA ILE A 37 -4.24 35.18 1.13
C ILE A 37 -2.99 35.63 0.39
N GLY A 38 -2.56 34.86 -0.60
CA GLY A 38 -1.40 35.17 -1.44
C GLY A 38 -1.70 34.97 -2.91
N ASN A 39 -0.91 35.60 -3.78
CA ASN A 39 -1.02 35.39 -5.22
C ASN A 39 -0.17 34.19 -5.67
N ILE A 40 -0.72 33.29 -6.48
CA ILE A 40 0.00 32.12 -7.01
C ILE A 40 1.26 32.46 -7.82
N ALA A 41 1.38 33.68 -8.37
CA ALA A 41 2.59 34.16 -9.06
C ALA A 41 3.81 34.26 -8.12
N SER A 42 3.58 34.30 -6.81
CA SER A 42 4.66 34.29 -5.80
C SER A 42 5.16 32.88 -5.45
N ILE A 43 4.52 31.84 -5.99
CA ILE A 43 4.89 30.45 -5.80
C ILE A 43 5.83 29.99 -6.92
N HIS A 44 6.98 29.46 -6.52
CA HIS A 44 7.85 28.65 -7.36
C HIS A 44 7.30 27.22 -7.38
N TYR A 45 6.83 26.79 -8.54
CA TYR A 45 6.25 25.46 -8.72
C TYR A 45 7.35 24.40 -8.82
N THR A 46 7.38 23.47 -7.86
CA THR A 46 8.36 22.38 -7.72
C THR A 46 7.67 21.02 -7.93
N PRO A 47 7.34 20.63 -9.17
CA PRO A 47 6.67 19.36 -9.46
C PRO A 47 7.52 18.15 -9.04
N GLU A 48 8.84 18.25 -9.11
CA GLU A 48 9.79 17.21 -8.72
C GLU A 48 9.74 16.85 -7.23
N TRP A 49 9.28 17.77 -6.39
CA TRP A 49 9.13 17.50 -4.96
C TRP A 49 7.84 16.73 -4.64
N ASN A 50 6.83 16.82 -5.51
CA ASN A 50 5.52 16.19 -5.29
C ASN A 50 5.65 14.67 -5.18
N ILE A 51 4.98 14.10 -4.17
CA ILE A 51 4.96 12.65 -3.93
C ILE A 51 3.93 11.92 -4.82
N ARG A 52 3.04 12.66 -5.48
CA ARG A 52 2.00 12.15 -6.38
C ARG A 52 2.20 12.68 -7.78
N ASP A 53 1.81 11.89 -8.77
CA ASP A 53 1.68 12.37 -10.13
C ASP A 53 0.48 13.32 -10.25
N ILE A 54 0.58 14.30 -11.14
CA ILE A 54 -0.53 15.21 -11.43
C ILE A 54 -1.62 14.43 -12.17
N CYS A 55 -2.85 14.55 -11.68
CA CYS A 55 -4.03 13.93 -12.27
C CYS A 55 -4.87 15.02 -12.93
N PRO A 56 -4.96 15.07 -14.26
CA PRO A 56 -5.73 16.09 -14.98
C PRO A 56 -7.21 16.12 -14.59
N ASP A 57 -7.81 14.96 -14.34
CA ASP A 57 -9.23 14.87 -13.95
C ASP A 57 -9.48 15.53 -12.59
N ASN A 58 -8.57 15.32 -11.63
CA ASN A 58 -8.65 15.96 -10.31
C ASN A 58 -8.42 17.48 -10.42
N VAL A 59 -7.49 17.92 -11.26
CA VAL A 59 -7.28 19.36 -11.54
C VAL A 59 -8.56 19.96 -12.13
N ALA A 60 -9.19 19.30 -13.10
CA ALA A 60 -10.43 19.75 -13.71
C ALA A 60 -11.59 19.80 -12.70
N GLU A 61 -11.67 18.84 -11.77
CA GLU A 61 -12.65 18.87 -10.69
C GLU A 61 -12.45 20.06 -9.75
N ILE A 62 -11.21 20.29 -9.29
CA ILE A 62 -10.86 21.45 -8.47
C ILE A 62 -11.18 22.75 -9.20
N LYS A 63 -10.87 22.86 -10.50
CA LYS A 63 -11.23 24.02 -11.33
C LYS A 63 -12.74 24.27 -11.33
N ARG A 64 -13.56 23.23 -11.49
CA ARG A 64 -15.03 23.35 -11.45
C ARG A 64 -15.51 23.86 -10.09
N VAL A 65 -14.94 23.35 -9.00
CA VAL A 65 -15.27 23.80 -7.63
C VAL A 65 -14.93 25.28 -7.44
N ILE A 66 -13.72 25.70 -7.85
CA ILE A 66 -13.27 27.11 -7.75
C ILE A 66 -14.17 28.02 -8.59
N ALA A 67 -14.45 27.65 -9.84
CA ALA A 67 -15.32 28.43 -10.72
C ALA A 67 -16.76 28.53 -10.20
N GLY A 68 -17.22 27.51 -9.46
CA GLY A 68 -18.51 27.52 -8.77
C GLY A 68 -18.52 28.26 -7.43
N GLY A 69 -17.38 28.84 -7.00
CA GLY A 69 -17.25 29.53 -5.71
C GLY A 69 -17.23 28.58 -4.50
N GLY A 70 -16.98 27.29 -4.71
CA GLY A 70 -16.88 26.30 -3.65
C GLY A 70 -15.58 26.46 -2.82
N PRO A 71 -15.58 26.02 -1.55
CA PRO A 71 -14.39 26.08 -0.71
C PRO A 71 -13.33 25.08 -1.20
N VAL A 72 -12.08 25.53 -1.29
CA VAL A 72 -10.91 24.68 -1.58
C VAL A 72 -9.89 24.88 -0.46
N ASP A 73 -9.24 23.78 -0.09
CA ASP A 73 -8.25 23.78 0.98
C ASP A 73 -7.08 24.73 0.69
N PRO A 74 -6.45 25.30 1.72
CA PRO A 74 -5.30 26.17 1.55
C PRO A 74 -4.10 25.41 0.97
N ILE A 75 -3.32 26.08 0.12
CA ILE A 75 -2.04 25.54 -0.35
C ILE A 75 -1.01 25.69 0.76
N GLU A 76 -0.37 24.59 1.14
CA GLU A 76 0.69 24.62 2.15
C GLU A 76 2.03 24.91 1.49
N VAL A 77 2.72 25.94 1.98
CA VAL A 77 3.92 26.49 1.34
C VAL A 77 5.05 26.70 2.34
N GLU A 78 6.28 26.72 1.83
CA GLU A 78 7.47 27.16 2.57
C GLU A 78 8.18 28.33 1.89
N PRO A 79 8.80 29.23 2.66
CA PRO A 79 9.63 30.29 2.13
C PRO A 79 10.96 29.77 1.56
N ILE A 80 11.26 30.12 0.31
CA ILE A 80 12.52 29.83 -0.36
C ILE A 80 13.09 31.08 -1.03
N PHE A 81 14.37 31.02 -1.40
CA PHE A 81 15.01 31.99 -2.28
C PHE A 81 15.38 31.30 -3.58
N VAL A 82 14.89 31.82 -4.71
CA VAL A 82 15.24 31.39 -6.07
C VAL A 82 16.11 32.48 -6.67
N ASP A 83 17.40 32.20 -6.87
CA ASP A 83 18.38 33.18 -7.36
C ASP A 83 18.40 34.49 -6.55
N GLY A 84 18.22 34.38 -5.23
CA GLY A 84 18.16 35.51 -4.30
C GLY A 84 16.80 36.23 -4.24
N VAL A 85 15.85 35.87 -5.10
CA VAL A 85 14.48 36.39 -5.07
C VAL A 85 13.65 35.56 -4.09
N PRO A 86 13.00 36.18 -3.09
CA PRO A 86 12.11 35.46 -2.19
C PRO A 86 10.91 34.92 -2.97
N MET A 87 10.61 33.64 -2.78
CA MET A 87 9.47 32.94 -3.35
C MET A 87 8.90 31.94 -2.35
N LEU A 88 7.76 31.34 -2.68
CA LEU A 88 7.14 30.26 -1.90
C LEU A 88 7.26 28.94 -2.67
N SER A 89 7.66 27.85 -2.01
CA SER A 89 7.64 26.50 -2.61
C SER A 89 6.42 25.74 -2.12
N THR A 90 5.76 24.99 -3.01
CA THR A 90 4.59 24.17 -2.66
C THR A 90 4.99 22.89 -1.95
N ILE A 91 4.46 22.68 -0.75
CA ILE A 91 4.58 21.42 0.00
C ILE A 91 3.33 20.57 -0.21
N ASP A 92 2.15 21.17 -0.20
CA ASP A 92 0.90 20.47 -0.43
C ASP A 92 -0.05 21.36 -1.23
N GLY A 93 -0.90 20.74 -2.04
CA GLY A 93 -1.80 21.46 -2.95
C GLY A 93 -1.25 21.69 -4.35
N HIS A 94 -0.37 20.80 -4.87
CA HIS A 94 0.13 20.89 -6.26
C HIS A 94 -1.00 20.86 -7.30
N HIS A 95 -2.04 20.02 -7.12
CA HIS A 95 -3.21 20.02 -8.01
C HIS A 95 -4.01 21.32 -7.92
N THR A 96 -4.18 21.87 -6.71
CA THR A 96 -4.84 23.16 -6.47
C THR A 96 -4.08 24.31 -7.12
N TYR A 97 -2.76 24.35 -6.98
CA TYR A 97 -1.91 25.34 -7.65
C TYR A 97 -2.11 25.32 -9.17
N LEU A 98 -2.08 24.12 -9.78
CA LEU A 98 -2.29 23.98 -11.22
C LEU A 98 -3.69 24.40 -11.65
N ALA A 99 -4.72 24.02 -10.89
CA ALA A 99 -6.10 24.42 -11.17
C ALA A 99 -6.25 25.94 -11.21
N ILE A 100 -5.69 26.65 -10.23
CA ILE A 100 -5.76 28.11 -10.15
C ILE A 100 -4.91 28.74 -11.25
N LYS A 101 -3.72 28.19 -11.53
CA LYS A 101 -2.86 28.66 -12.62
C LYS A 101 -3.60 28.60 -13.96
N GLU A 102 -4.22 27.49 -14.29
CA GLU A 102 -5.01 27.36 -15.51
C GLU A 102 -6.19 28.33 -15.56
N LEU A 103 -6.88 28.56 -14.43
CA LEU A 103 -7.97 29.55 -14.38
C LEU A 103 -7.48 31.00 -14.56
N VAL A 104 -6.30 31.32 -14.05
CA VAL A 104 -5.65 32.63 -14.26
C VAL A 104 -5.25 32.80 -15.72
N ASP A 105 -4.66 31.76 -16.33
CA ASP A 105 -4.29 31.75 -17.75
C ASP A 105 -5.55 31.90 -18.65
N GLU A 106 -6.69 31.36 -18.23
CA GLU A 106 -8.00 31.56 -18.87
C GLU A 106 -8.66 32.92 -18.56
N GLY A 107 -8.08 33.74 -17.68
CA GLY A 107 -8.63 35.03 -17.25
C GLY A 107 -9.89 34.94 -16.37
N LYS A 108 -10.16 33.76 -15.80
CA LYS A 108 -11.36 33.47 -14.98
C LYS A 108 -11.11 33.57 -13.47
N HIS A 109 -9.87 33.85 -13.06
CA HIS A 109 -9.48 33.96 -11.66
C HIS A 109 -8.38 35.03 -11.50
N ASP A 110 -8.34 35.71 -10.36
CA ASP A 110 -7.37 36.78 -10.05
C ASP A 110 -6.02 36.27 -9.52
N GLY A 111 -5.94 34.96 -9.28
CA GLY A 111 -4.77 34.25 -8.77
C GLY A 111 -4.59 34.34 -7.25
N LEU A 112 -5.53 34.95 -6.53
CA LEU A 112 -5.48 35.03 -5.07
C LEU A 112 -6.06 33.76 -4.45
N HIS A 113 -5.28 33.09 -3.59
CA HIS A 113 -5.73 31.89 -2.90
C HIS A 113 -5.27 31.85 -1.45
N ARG A 114 -5.96 31.04 -0.65
CA ARG A 114 -5.55 30.81 0.73
C ARG A 114 -4.31 29.94 0.78
N MET A 115 -3.32 30.37 1.54
CA MET A 115 -2.06 29.68 1.73
C MET A 115 -1.78 29.53 3.23
N SER A 116 -1.07 28.47 3.60
CA SER A 116 -0.61 28.23 4.97
C SER A 116 0.90 28.00 4.99
N LEU A 117 1.59 28.56 5.99
CA LEU A 117 3.02 28.33 6.16
C LEU A 117 3.27 27.01 6.89
N PHE A 118 3.97 26.09 6.23
CA PHE A 118 4.48 24.90 6.90
C PHE A 118 5.54 25.28 7.93
N LYS A 119 5.44 24.69 9.12
CA LYS A 119 6.42 24.83 10.20
C LYS A 119 6.90 23.45 10.58
N GLY A 120 8.12 23.10 10.20
CA GLY A 120 8.69 21.81 10.53
C GLY A 120 10.02 21.53 9.86
N THR A 121 10.55 20.35 10.13
CA THR A 121 11.75 19.82 9.47
C THR A 121 11.41 19.18 8.12
N GLU A 122 12.42 18.89 7.30
CA GLU A 122 12.22 18.20 6.01
C GLU A 122 11.54 16.83 6.19
N LYS A 123 11.86 16.12 7.28
CA LYS A 123 11.25 14.84 7.64
C LYS A 123 9.74 14.97 7.84
N GLN A 124 9.34 15.96 8.63
CA GLN A 124 7.93 16.27 8.92
C GLN A 124 7.19 16.71 7.66
N LYS A 125 7.88 17.37 6.72
CA LYS A 125 7.32 17.77 5.43
C LYS A 125 6.91 16.55 4.58
N LEU A 126 7.78 15.55 4.48
CA LEU A 126 7.47 14.29 3.79
C LEU A 126 6.29 13.56 4.45
N VAL A 127 6.28 13.49 5.77
CA VAL A 127 5.18 12.88 6.53
C VAL A 127 3.88 13.64 6.31
N ARG A 128 3.92 14.97 6.34
CA ARG A 128 2.77 15.84 6.07
C ARG A 128 2.20 15.60 4.68
N ALA A 129 3.05 15.55 3.65
CA ALA A 129 2.62 15.26 2.29
C ALA A 129 2.02 13.84 2.17
N PHE A 130 2.63 12.83 2.80
CA PHE A 130 2.14 11.46 2.79
C PHE A 130 0.76 11.33 3.45
N ASN A 131 0.58 11.98 4.61
CA ASN A 131 -0.67 11.95 5.37
C ASN A 131 -1.74 12.87 4.79
N SER A 132 -1.37 13.83 3.95
CA SER A 132 -2.35 14.69 3.28
C SER A 132 -3.26 13.86 2.39
N SER A 133 -4.48 13.62 2.84
CA SER A 133 -5.46 12.75 2.19
C SER A 133 -6.43 13.56 1.34
N GLN A 134 -6.00 13.95 0.14
CA GLN A 134 -6.91 14.56 -0.84
C GLN A 134 -7.61 13.50 -1.67
N ASN A 135 -8.62 12.81 -1.10
CA ASN A 135 -9.55 11.83 -1.75
C ASN A 135 -8.96 10.71 -2.64
N LEU A 136 -7.66 10.74 -2.94
CA LEU A 136 -6.96 9.92 -3.91
C LEU A 136 -5.84 9.21 -3.18
N LYS A 137 -5.98 7.89 -3.07
CA LYS A 137 -4.99 7.05 -2.42
C LYS A 137 -3.69 7.08 -3.23
N LEU A 138 -2.56 7.19 -2.54
CA LEU A 138 -1.25 7.02 -3.15
C LEU A 138 -1.16 5.64 -3.78
N LYS A 139 -0.62 5.57 -5.00
CA LYS A 139 -0.30 4.29 -5.63
C LYS A 139 0.75 3.55 -4.79
N PRO A 140 0.77 2.21 -4.79
CA PRO A 140 1.75 1.43 -4.00
C PRO A 140 3.21 1.83 -4.27
N ILE A 141 3.55 2.14 -5.52
CA ILE A 141 4.91 2.56 -5.92
C ILE A 141 5.23 3.97 -5.42
N GLN A 142 4.28 4.90 -5.51
CA GLN A 142 4.45 6.26 -4.98
C GLN A 142 4.69 6.24 -3.46
N ALA A 143 3.91 5.42 -2.73
CA ALA A 143 4.12 5.21 -1.30
C ALA A 143 5.51 4.63 -1.01
N ALA A 144 5.94 3.62 -1.76
CA ALA A 144 7.26 3.03 -1.62
C ALA A 144 8.40 4.05 -1.84
N ARG A 145 8.34 4.84 -2.92
CA ARG A 145 9.31 5.92 -3.21
C ARG A 145 9.32 6.98 -2.11
N THR A 146 8.15 7.32 -1.57
CA THR A 146 8.03 8.27 -0.46
C THR A 146 8.73 7.73 0.80
N PHE A 147 8.55 6.46 1.13
CA PHE A 147 9.27 5.85 2.26
C PHE A 147 10.78 5.78 2.01
N GLN A 148 11.23 5.55 0.78
CA GLN A 148 12.66 5.60 0.46
C GLN A 148 13.22 7.00 0.71
N ARG A 149 12.55 8.06 0.21
CA ARG A 149 12.94 9.45 0.49
C ARG A 149 13.01 9.74 1.99
N MET A 150 12.05 9.22 2.77
CA MET A 150 12.05 9.37 4.22
C MET A 150 13.28 8.71 4.88
N LEU A 151 13.71 7.54 4.38
CA LEU A 151 14.94 6.89 4.84
C LEU A 151 16.21 7.67 4.45
N ASP A 152 16.23 8.22 3.23
CA ASP A 152 17.36 9.00 2.72
C ASP A 152 17.57 10.30 3.54
N GLU A 153 16.48 10.90 4.03
CA GLU A 153 16.51 12.01 5.00
C GLU A 153 16.94 11.57 6.41
N GLY A 154 17.23 10.29 6.63
CA GLY A 154 17.72 9.73 7.88
C GLY A 154 16.64 9.43 8.92
N MET A 155 15.40 9.12 8.50
CA MET A 155 14.42 8.52 9.42
C MET A 155 14.64 7.01 9.54
N SER A 156 14.40 6.45 10.73
CA SER A 156 14.33 5.00 10.89
C SER A 156 12.97 4.48 10.43
N ARG A 157 12.87 3.19 10.06
CA ARG A 157 11.58 2.57 9.71
C ARG A 157 10.57 2.63 10.85
N SER A 158 11.03 2.60 12.10
CA SER A 158 10.19 2.78 13.29
C SER A 158 9.65 4.19 13.43
N ASP A 159 10.45 5.21 13.10
CA ASP A 159 9.99 6.60 13.13
C ASP A 159 8.94 6.84 12.04
N ILE A 160 9.20 6.34 10.82
CA ILE A 160 8.24 6.40 9.71
C ILE A 160 6.92 5.73 10.12
N SER A 161 6.97 4.56 10.75
CA SER A 161 5.78 3.86 11.23
C SER A 161 4.97 4.67 12.24
N ARG A 162 5.66 5.28 13.22
CA ARG A 162 5.05 6.12 14.25
C ARG A 162 4.42 7.38 13.66
N GLU A 163 5.10 8.05 12.73
CA GLU A 163 4.67 9.34 12.17
C GLU A 163 3.61 9.20 11.06
N THR A 164 3.65 8.12 10.28
CA THR A 164 2.66 7.86 9.22
C THR A 164 1.48 7.00 9.69
N GLY A 165 1.55 6.43 10.89
CA GLY A 165 0.55 5.48 11.41
C GLY A 165 0.47 4.16 10.64
N LYS A 166 1.41 3.89 9.72
CA LYS A 166 1.45 2.63 8.96
C LYS A 166 2.27 1.58 9.70
N PRO A 167 1.88 0.30 9.67
CA PRO A 167 2.62 -0.75 10.35
C PRO A 167 3.99 -0.98 9.69
N LEU A 168 4.98 -1.37 10.48
CA LEU A 168 6.35 -1.63 10.01
C LEU A 168 6.42 -2.67 8.88
N SER A 169 5.52 -3.65 8.89
CA SER A 169 5.38 -4.67 7.84
C SER A 169 4.95 -4.05 6.51
N TYR A 170 4.05 -3.07 6.52
CA TYR A 170 3.63 -2.35 5.32
C TYR A 170 4.79 -1.56 4.72
N ILE A 171 5.54 -0.82 5.55
CA ILE A 171 6.70 -0.03 5.11
C ILE A 171 7.77 -0.96 4.51
N SER A 172 8.07 -2.07 5.19
CA SER A 172 9.07 -3.03 4.70
C SER A 172 8.65 -3.69 3.39
N ASN A 173 7.37 -4.03 3.23
CA ASN A 173 6.83 -4.58 1.99
C ASN A 173 6.88 -3.56 0.84
N ALA A 174 6.54 -2.30 1.11
CA ALA A 174 6.59 -1.24 0.13
C ALA A 174 8.03 -0.99 -0.34
N LEU A 175 9.00 -0.91 0.58
CA LEU A 175 10.42 -0.77 0.24
C LEU A 175 10.96 -1.96 -0.56
N HIS A 176 10.53 -3.18 -0.22
CA HIS A 176 10.92 -4.38 -0.97
C HIS A 176 10.44 -4.34 -2.42
N LEU A 177 9.28 -3.73 -2.67
CA LEU A 177 8.75 -3.57 -4.03
C LEU A 177 9.67 -2.74 -4.92
N LEU A 178 10.42 -1.77 -4.38
CA LEU A 178 11.36 -0.97 -5.17
C LEU A 178 12.55 -1.75 -5.72
N LEU A 179 12.84 -2.92 -5.16
CA LEU A 179 13.87 -3.83 -5.67
C LEU A 179 13.39 -4.59 -6.93
N ALA A 180 12.12 -4.44 -7.31
CA ALA A 180 11.57 -5.10 -8.48
C ALA A 180 12.17 -4.52 -9.77
N PRO A 181 12.32 -5.34 -10.83
CA PRO A 181 12.66 -4.84 -12.15
C PRO A 181 11.67 -3.77 -12.62
N GLU A 182 12.15 -2.77 -13.36
CA GLU A 182 11.34 -1.63 -13.83
C GLU A 182 10.08 -2.08 -14.58
N LYS A 183 10.17 -3.17 -15.36
CA LYS A 183 9.03 -3.75 -16.08
C LYS A 183 7.92 -4.22 -15.13
N ALA A 184 8.27 -4.84 -13.99
CA ALA A 184 7.28 -5.23 -12.98
C ALA A 184 6.63 -4.02 -12.32
N LEU A 185 7.40 -2.96 -12.06
CA LEU A 185 6.86 -1.70 -11.52
C LEU A 185 5.87 -1.06 -12.50
N LYS A 186 6.16 -1.05 -13.80
CA LYS A 186 5.22 -0.54 -14.83
C LYS A 186 3.90 -1.32 -14.84
N LEU A 187 3.95 -2.64 -14.77
CA LEU A 187 2.74 -3.48 -14.75
C LEU A 187 1.86 -3.24 -13.52
N ILE A 188 2.46 -2.92 -12.38
CA ILE A 188 1.71 -2.51 -11.18
C ILE A 188 1.07 -1.14 -11.39
N ASP A 189 1.79 -0.20 -12.01
CA ASP A 189 1.30 1.15 -12.25
C ASP A 189 0.14 1.19 -13.26
N GLU A 190 0.18 0.30 -14.25
CA GLU A 190 -0.89 0.02 -15.22
C GLU A 190 -2.08 -0.74 -14.61
N GLY A 191 -1.95 -1.26 -13.39
CA GLY A 191 -3.00 -2.02 -12.71
C GLY A 191 -3.20 -3.45 -13.23
N LYS A 192 -2.32 -3.95 -14.11
CA LYS A 192 -2.38 -5.32 -14.65
C LYS A 192 -2.09 -6.39 -13.61
N ILE A 193 -1.29 -6.07 -12.59
CA ILE A 193 -0.97 -6.97 -11.48
C ILE A 193 -0.97 -6.23 -10.14
N SER A 194 -1.43 -6.90 -9.09
CA SER A 194 -1.43 -6.31 -7.75
C SER A 194 -0.03 -6.24 -7.14
N SER A 195 0.27 -5.17 -6.41
CA SER A 195 1.55 -4.97 -5.73
C SER A 195 1.85 -6.05 -4.67
N SER A 196 0.81 -6.54 -3.97
CA SER A 196 0.93 -7.64 -3.01
C SER A 196 1.35 -8.94 -3.67
N ARG A 197 0.83 -9.22 -4.87
CA ARG A 197 1.17 -10.41 -5.66
C ARG A 197 2.60 -10.34 -6.17
N VAL A 198 3.02 -9.21 -6.74
CA VAL A 198 4.41 -9.01 -7.17
C VAL A 198 5.37 -9.18 -5.99
N GLY A 199 5.10 -8.53 -4.86
CA GLY A 199 5.94 -8.66 -3.66
C GLY A 199 6.02 -10.10 -3.13
N ARG A 200 4.97 -10.92 -3.29
CA ARG A 200 5.01 -12.35 -2.96
C ARG A 200 5.92 -13.12 -3.92
N ILE A 201 5.72 -12.95 -5.23
CA ILE A 201 6.50 -13.64 -6.26
C ILE A 201 8.01 -13.34 -6.10
N MET A 202 8.35 -12.09 -5.85
CA MET A 202 9.74 -11.68 -5.63
C MET A 202 10.38 -12.34 -4.41
N ARG A 203 9.64 -12.53 -3.32
CA ARG A 203 10.14 -13.24 -2.13
C ARG A 203 10.32 -14.73 -2.37
N GLU A 204 9.46 -15.34 -3.19
CA GLU A 204 9.47 -16.78 -3.48
C GLU A 204 10.55 -17.17 -4.49
N HIS A 205 10.77 -16.33 -5.52
CA HIS A 205 11.60 -16.69 -6.68
C HIS A 205 12.80 -15.76 -6.91
N GLY A 206 12.93 -14.66 -6.16
CA GLY A 206 13.93 -13.62 -6.42
C GLY A 206 13.54 -12.69 -7.56
N ALA A 207 14.35 -11.66 -7.83
CA ALA A 207 14.03 -10.63 -8.82
C ALA A 207 14.00 -11.17 -10.26
N ASP A 208 15.01 -11.95 -10.65
CA ASP A 208 15.17 -12.40 -12.05
C ASP A 208 14.11 -13.43 -12.46
N LYS A 209 14.02 -14.54 -11.72
CA LYS A 209 13.01 -15.58 -12.00
C LYS A 209 11.59 -15.08 -11.72
N GLY A 210 11.43 -14.23 -10.71
CA GLY A 210 10.15 -13.61 -10.38
C GLY A 210 9.56 -12.79 -11.52
N MET A 211 10.40 -12.13 -12.34
CA MET A 211 9.93 -11.37 -13.49
C MET A 211 9.19 -12.25 -14.51
N GLY A 212 9.67 -13.48 -14.76
CA GLY A 212 8.99 -14.42 -15.66
C GLY A 212 7.57 -14.75 -15.19
N TYR A 213 7.40 -15.06 -13.91
CA TYR A 213 6.08 -15.30 -13.30
C TYR A 213 5.17 -14.08 -13.41
N ILE A 214 5.70 -12.89 -13.17
CA ILE A 214 4.94 -11.63 -13.27
C ILE A 214 4.44 -11.39 -14.70
N LEU A 215 5.27 -11.64 -15.71
CA LEU A 215 4.90 -11.45 -17.12
C LEU A 215 3.79 -12.42 -17.56
N ILE A 216 3.90 -13.67 -17.14
CA ILE A 216 2.91 -14.70 -17.44
C ILE A 216 1.57 -14.33 -16.79
N GLU A 217 1.58 -13.93 -15.53
CA GLU A 217 0.35 -13.55 -14.81
C GLU A 217 -0.27 -12.25 -15.34
N ALA A 218 0.55 -11.31 -15.80
CA ALA A 218 0.09 -10.10 -16.48
C ALA A 218 -0.38 -10.34 -17.93
N GLN A 219 -0.36 -11.59 -18.42
CA GLN A 219 -0.72 -11.99 -19.79
C GLN A 219 0.09 -11.28 -20.89
N GLU A 220 1.27 -10.75 -20.54
CA GLU A 220 2.20 -10.12 -21.47
C GLU A 220 2.98 -11.14 -22.30
N VAL A 221 2.98 -12.40 -21.87
CA VAL A 221 3.61 -13.52 -22.57
C VAL A 221 2.56 -14.63 -22.68
N SER A 222 2.25 -15.03 -23.91
CA SER A 222 1.42 -16.21 -24.16
C SER A 222 2.22 -17.46 -23.79
N ILE A 223 1.75 -18.21 -22.80
CA ILE A 223 2.19 -19.59 -22.61
C ILE A 223 1.60 -20.39 -23.78
N PRO A 224 2.37 -21.19 -24.54
CA PRO A 224 1.80 -22.09 -25.53
C PRO A 224 0.77 -22.99 -24.83
N ALA A 225 -0.48 -22.88 -25.27
CA ALA A 225 -1.60 -23.56 -24.64
C ALA A 225 -1.34 -25.08 -24.59
N HIS A 226 -1.44 -25.67 -23.41
CA HIS A 226 -1.87 -27.06 -23.33
C HIS A 226 -3.36 -27.06 -23.62
N ASN A 227 -3.73 -27.61 -24.78
CA ASN A 227 -5.10 -27.84 -25.19
C ASN A 227 -5.82 -28.61 -24.09
N ASN A 228 -6.61 -27.92 -23.27
CA ASN A 228 -7.63 -28.56 -22.45
C ASN A 228 -8.80 -28.95 -23.36
N THR A 229 -8.62 -30.01 -24.15
CA THR A 229 -9.73 -30.68 -24.83
C THR A 229 -10.48 -31.55 -23.83
N ASN A 230 -11.31 -30.92 -23.00
CA ASN A 230 -12.64 -31.40 -22.64
C ASN A 230 -13.34 -30.42 -21.71
N VAL A 231 -14.01 -29.43 -22.30
CA VAL A 231 -15.17 -28.77 -21.70
C VAL A 231 -16.31 -28.92 -22.72
N PRO A 232 -17.36 -29.72 -22.44
CA PRO A 232 -18.59 -29.60 -23.21
C PRO A 232 -19.23 -28.25 -22.87
N ALA A 233 -19.63 -27.54 -23.91
CA ALA A 233 -20.35 -26.28 -23.79
C ALA A 233 -21.64 -26.45 -23.00
N SER A 234 -21.83 -25.66 -21.93
CA SER A 234 -23.16 -25.28 -21.45
C SER A 234 -23.09 -24.05 -20.53
N GLU A 235 -23.70 -22.99 -21.06
CA GLU A 235 -24.54 -22.01 -20.37
C GLU A 235 -23.88 -20.98 -19.43
N SER A 236 -23.92 -19.74 -19.92
CA SER A 236 -23.85 -18.50 -19.18
C SER A 236 -24.82 -18.48 -18.00
N VAL A 237 -24.30 -18.45 -16.77
CA VAL A 237 -25.06 -18.04 -15.59
C VAL A 237 -24.58 -16.66 -15.17
N THR A 238 -25.42 -15.67 -15.47
CA THR A 238 -25.43 -14.33 -14.89
C THR A 238 -25.53 -14.42 -13.37
N VAL A 239 -24.56 -13.86 -12.64
CA VAL A 239 -24.68 -13.65 -11.19
C VAL A 239 -25.17 -12.23 -10.96
N GLU A 240 -26.48 -12.11 -10.73
CA GLU A 240 -27.08 -10.93 -10.12
C GLU A 240 -26.57 -10.79 -8.67
N ASN A 241 -26.17 -9.56 -8.34
CA ASN A 241 -25.88 -9.13 -6.98
C ASN A 241 -27.14 -9.23 -6.14
N ASN A 242 -27.07 -9.87 -4.96
CA ASN A 242 -28.10 -9.71 -3.95
C ASN A 242 -27.53 -9.30 -2.60
N ALA A 243 -28.27 -8.36 -2.01
CA ALA A 243 -27.91 -7.48 -0.92
C ALA A 243 -27.84 -8.18 0.45
N LEU A 244 -26.97 -7.61 1.29
CA LEU A 244 -27.16 -7.24 2.70
C LEU A 244 -28.32 -7.95 3.45
N HIS A 245 -27.97 -8.73 4.47
CA HIS A 245 -28.77 -8.82 5.70
C HIS A 245 -27.86 -8.69 6.91
N GLU A 246 -28.15 -7.66 7.70
CA GLU A 246 -27.63 -7.44 9.04
C GLU A 246 -28.15 -8.53 9.98
N HIS A 247 -27.29 -9.06 10.85
CA HIS A 247 -27.77 -9.60 12.12
C HIS A 247 -26.86 -9.15 13.25
N GLN A 248 -27.46 -8.33 14.10
CA GLN A 248 -26.94 -7.67 15.27
C GLN A 248 -26.83 -8.67 16.44
N LEU A 249 -25.67 -8.77 17.08
CA LEU A 249 -25.57 -9.23 18.47
C LEU A 249 -24.62 -8.31 19.24
N SER A 250 -25.23 -7.57 20.16
CA SER A 250 -24.66 -6.64 21.12
C SER A 250 -23.90 -7.35 22.25
N ILE A 251 -22.73 -6.81 22.62
CA ILE A 251 -22.01 -7.13 23.86
C ILE A 251 -21.73 -5.79 24.57
N PRO A 252 -22.09 -5.61 25.86
CA PRO A 252 -21.79 -4.39 26.60
C PRO A 252 -20.40 -4.42 27.26
N ASP A 253 -19.86 -3.22 27.43
CA ASP A 253 -18.57 -2.88 28.00
C ASP A 253 -18.37 -3.29 29.47
N SER A 254 -17.13 -3.61 29.85
CA SER A 254 -16.56 -3.14 31.12
C SER A 254 -15.03 -3.25 31.14
N GLU A 255 -14.41 -2.14 31.53
CA GLU A 255 -13.00 -1.79 31.60
C GLU A 255 -12.16 -2.50 32.69
N SER A 256 -10.84 -2.31 32.58
CA SER A 256 -9.78 -2.16 33.62
C SER A 256 -8.59 -3.12 33.40
N GLN A 257 -7.46 -2.62 32.87
CA GLN A 257 -6.31 -1.95 33.52
C GLN A 257 -5.27 -2.95 34.09
N ASP A 258 -4.05 -2.89 33.51
CA ASP A 258 -2.70 -2.94 34.11
C ASP A 258 -2.40 -3.98 35.22
N SER A 259 -1.26 -4.68 35.32
CA SER A 259 0.12 -4.41 34.93
C SER A 259 1.01 -5.64 35.24
N ASN A 260 2.03 -5.81 34.40
CA ASN A 260 3.41 -6.28 34.62
C ASN A 260 3.92 -6.99 35.91
N ILE A 261 4.80 -7.99 35.65
CA ILE A 261 6.13 -8.29 36.24
C ILE A 261 6.36 -9.55 37.13
N SER A 262 7.39 -10.30 36.69
CA SER A 262 8.42 -11.10 37.41
C SER A 262 8.32 -12.64 37.59
N THR A 263 9.23 -13.32 36.87
CA THR A 263 10.30 -14.29 37.30
C THR A 263 10.07 -15.17 38.54
N ARG A 264 10.49 -16.44 38.66
CA ARG A 264 11.47 -17.31 37.95
C ARG A 264 11.33 -18.74 38.51
N ASN A 265 11.64 -19.73 37.67
CA ASN A 265 12.26 -21.05 37.91
C ASN A 265 12.09 -21.80 39.24
N ASP A 266 11.64 -23.07 39.13
CA ASP A 266 11.86 -24.14 40.12
C ASP A 266 12.99 -25.08 39.68
N ALA A 267 13.82 -25.50 40.65
CA ALA A 267 14.53 -26.77 40.65
C ALA A 267 14.85 -27.23 42.10
N ALA A 268 14.10 -28.25 42.54
CA ALA A 268 14.40 -29.41 43.41
C ALA A 268 15.42 -29.33 44.57
N VAL A 269 15.01 -29.76 45.79
CA VAL A 269 15.36 -31.04 46.50
C VAL A 269 14.99 -30.96 48.01
N ASN A 270 14.23 -31.98 48.47
CA ASN A 270 13.98 -32.49 49.84
C ASN A 270 14.35 -31.67 51.11
N SER A 271 13.33 -31.17 51.84
CA SER A 271 12.95 -31.52 53.24
C SER A 271 12.16 -30.41 53.99
N SER A 272 10.95 -30.06 53.52
CA SER A 272 9.76 -29.72 54.34
C SER A 272 8.56 -29.39 53.43
N GLU A 273 7.34 -29.68 53.92
CA GLU A 273 6.01 -29.18 53.51
C GLU A 273 5.29 -29.66 52.21
N LYS A 274 4.30 -30.53 52.45
CA LYS A 274 2.92 -30.65 51.91
C LYS A 274 2.55 -30.07 50.51
N GLY A 275 2.05 -30.96 49.65
CA GLY A 275 0.67 -30.87 49.14
C GLY A 275 0.42 -30.48 47.67
N GLU A 276 -0.10 -31.44 46.91
CA GLU A 276 -1.04 -31.29 45.77
C GLU A 276 -0.56 -30.60 44.47
N THR A 277 -0.02 -31.45 43.59
CA THR A 277 -0.24 -31.36 42.15
C THR A 277 -1.70 -31.70 41.80
N THR A 278 -2.37 -30.85 41.03
CA THR A 278 -3.30 -31.16 39.91
C THR A 278 -4.16 -29.90 39.63
N LYS A 279 -4.52 -29.66 38.35
CA LYS A 279 -5.43 -28.60 37.82
C LYS A 279 -4.85 -27.37 37.09
N ARG A 280 -3.70 -27.47 36.39
CA ARG A 280 -3.25 -26.40 35.45
C ARG A 280 -2.72 -26.87 34.09
N ALA A 281 -3.29 -27.93 33.52
CA ALA A 281 -2.95 -28.38 32.15
C ALA A 281 -4.02 -28.05 31.07
N ALA A 282 -5.08 -27.31 31.39
CA ALA A 282 -6.28 -27.28 30.54
C ALA A 282 -6.59 -25.96 29.80
N LYS A 283 -5.65 -25.01 29.65
CA LYS A 283 -5.93 -23.70 28.99
C LYS A 283 -4.93 -23.26 27.92
N GLN A 284 -4.24 -24.20 27.24
CA GLN A 284 -3.26 -23.89 26.18
C GLN A 284 -3.57 -24.53 24.81
N SER A 285 -4.82 -24.82 24.48
CA SER A 285 -5.16 -25.52 23.23
C SER A 285 -6.40 -24.98 22.54
N THR A 286 -6.34 -23.77 21.94
CA THR A 286 -7.33 -23.33 20.93
C THR A 286 -6.86 -22.22 19.97
N LYS A 287 -5.59 -21.79 19.96
CA LYS A 287 -5.07 -21.00 18.83
C LYS A 287 -4.62 -21.94 17.73
N LEU A 288 -5.46 -22.15 16.73
CA LEU A 288 -5.11 -22.82 15.47
C LEU A 288 -3.89 -22.10 14.88
N ARG A 289 -2.74 -22.77 14.86
CA ARG A 289 -1.56 -22.28 14.14
C ARG A 289 -1.85 -22.41 12.65
N THR A 290 -1.61 -21.35 11.88
CA THR A 290 -1.62 -21.43 10.41
C THR A 290 -0.63 -22.50 9.96
N PRO A 291 -1.04 -23.44 9.09
CA PRO A 291 -0.20 -24.54 8.67
C PRO A 291 1.02 -24.02 7.90
N SER A 292 2.17 -24.68 8.07
CA SER A 292 3.37 -24.36 7.30
C SER A 292 3.20 -24.78 5.84
N LYS A 293 3.99 -24.21 4.92
CA LYS A 293 3.95 -24.56 3.49
C LYS A 293 4.09 -26.07 3.27
N SER A 294 5.03 -26.71 3.97
CA SER A 294 5.21 -28.17 3.94
C SER A 294 3.96 -28.94 4.42
N GLN A 295 3.27 -28.46 5.45
CA GLN A 295 2.04 -29.11 5.93
C GLN A 295 0.89 -28.97 4.93
N VAL A 296 0.80 -27.83 4.25
CA VAL A 296 -0.16 -27.62 3.16
C VAL A 296 0.16 -28.54 2.00
N ASP A 297 1.42 -28.62 1.58
CA ASP A 297 1.87 -29.46 0.47
C ASP A 297 1.61 -30.96 0.77
N SER A 298 1.93 -31.44 1.98
CA SER A 298 1.62 -32.82 2.40
C SER A 298 0.12 -33.10 2.46
N SER A 299 -0.70 -32.11 2.84
CA SER A 299 -2.16 -32.26 2.85
C SER A 299 -2.72 -32.33 1.43
N VAL A 300 -2.17 -31.53 0.51
CA VAL A 300 -2.52 -31.58 -0.92
C VAL A 300 -2.14 -32.93 -1.53
N GLU A 301 -0.95 -33.46 -1.23
CA GLU A 301 -0.54 -34.80 -1.67
C GLU A 301 -1.44 -35.90 -1.10
N LEU A 302 -1.81 -35.80 0.18
CA LEU A 302 -2.75 -36.75 0.79
C LEU A 302 -4.11 -36.72 0.10
N ILE A 303 -4.65 -35.53 -0.20
CA ILE A 303 -5.93 -35.37 -0.90
C ILE A 303 -5.86 -35.96 -2.31
N MET A 304 -4.77 -35.71 -3.05
CA MET A 304 -4.56 -36.32 -4.37
C MET A 304 -4.47 -37.85 -4.29
N ALA A 305 -3.70 -38.38 -3.34
CA ALA A 305 -3.53 -39.82 -3.15
C ALA A 305 -4.82 -40.51 -2.69
N LEU A 306 -5.64 -39.83 -1.86
CA LEU A 306 -6.96 -40.32 -1.48
C LEU A 306 -7.89 -40.33 -2.68
N GLY A 307 -7.89 -39.25 -3.47
CA GLY A 307 -8.67 -39.14 -4.71
C GLY A 307 -8.35 -40.28 -5.68
N SER A 308 -7.07 -40.53 -5.97
CA SER A 308 -6.66 -41.60 -6.89
C SER A 308 -6.97 -43.00 -6.38
N ARG A 309 -6.94 -43.21 -5.06
CA ARG A 309 -7.19 -44.53 -4.44
C ARG A 309 -8.68 -44.84 -4.28
N ILE A 310 -9.55 -43.83 -4.36
CA ILE A 310 -11.01 -44.00 -4.39
C ILE A 310 -11.48 -44.53 -5.77
N ASP A 311 -10.69 -44.36 -6.82
CA ASP A 311 -11.00 -44.87 -8.16
C ASP A 311 -10.61 -46.36 -8.36
N ASP A 312 -9.83 -46.93 -7.43
CA ASP A 312 -9.55 -48.38 -7.41
C ASP A 312 -10.79 -49.12 -6.88
N GLU A 313 -11.72 -49.40 -7.78
CA GLU A 313 -12.91 -50.20 -7.53
C GLU A 313 -12.54 -51.54 -6.85
N ASN A 314 -13.16 -51.77 -5.69
CA ASN A 314 -13.33 -53.06 -4.98
C ASN A 314 -12.45 -53.43 -3.78
N GLN A 315 -11.57 -52.58 -3.21
CA GLN A 315 -10.83 -52.99 -1.99
C GLN A 315 -10.59 -51.92 -0.91
N THR A 316 -11.60 -51.16 -0.53
CA THR A 316 -11.54 -50.45 0.77
C THR A 316 -12.82 -50.58 1.58
N SER A 317 -12.72 -51.24 2.73
CA SER A 317 -13.80 -51.52 3.70
C SER A 317 -14.29 -50.28 4.47
N ILE A 318 -14.18 -49.08 3.90
CA ILE A 318 -14.51 -47.82 4.56
C ILE A 318 -15.65 -47.16 3.77
N GLU A 319 -16.88 -47.31 4.26
CA GLU A 319 -18.04 -46.60 3.74
C GLU A 319 -17.93 -45.11 4.12
N LEU A 320 -17.33 -44.31 3.23
CA LEU A 320 -17.31 -42.85 3.33
C LEU A 320 -18.66 -42.29 2.86
N ASN A 321 -19.11 -41.22 3.52
CA ASN A 321 -20.31 -40.49 3.09
C ASN A 321 -20.16 -40.04 1.62
N PRO A 322 -21.12 -40.33 0.73
CA PRO A 322 -21.03 -40.04 -0.70
C PRO A 322 -20.81 -38.55 -1.01
N LEU A 323 -21.27 -37.64 -0.14
CA LEU A 323 -21.08 -36.20 -0.29
C LEU A 323 -19.61 -35.80 -0.05
N ILE A 324 -18.96 -36.42 0.93
CA ILE A 324 -17.54 -36.21 1.25
C ILE A 324 -16.69 -36.79 0.12
N LEU A 325 -17.07 -37.94 -0.41
CA LEU A 325 -16.39 -38.59 -1.53
C LEU A 325 -16.39 -37.71 -2.78
N LYS A 326 -17.53 -37.07 -3.09
CA LYS A 326 -17.65 -36.09 -4.16
C LYS A 326 -16.75 -34.86 -3.93
N GLN A 327 -16.74 -34.32 -2.71
CA GLN A 327 -15.88 -33.18 -2.35
C GLN A 327 -14.39 -33.49 -2.48
N ILE A 328 -13.95 -34.69 -2.03
CA ILE A 328 -12.56 -35.12 -2.13
C ILE A 328 -12.15 -35.27 -3.59
N LYS A 329 -12.99 -35.89 -4.44
CA LYS A 329 -12.73 -36.03 -5.87
C LYS A 329 -12.63 -34.67 -6.57
N GLU A 330 -13.56 -33.77 -6.27
CA GLU A 330 -13.57 -32.42 -6.86
C GLU A 330 -12.31 -31.64 -6.47
N LEU A 331 -11.95 -31.65 -5.18
CA LEU A 331 -10.74 -31.01 -4.68
C LEU A 331 -9.47 -31.62 -5.28
N ALA A 332 -9.38 -32.95 -5.36
CA ALA A 332 -8.24 -33.64 -5.95
C ALA A 332 -8.01 -33.23 -7.42
N SER A 333 -9.10 -33.15 -8.23
CA SER A 333 -9.00 -32.68 -9.63
C SER A 333 -8.51 -31.23 -9.71
N LYS A 334 -9.10 -30.31 -8.92
CA LYS A 334 -8.72 -28.90 -8.88
C LYS A 334 -7.26 -28.71 -8.49
N PHE A 335 -6.78 -29.44 -7.49
CA PHE A 335 -5.38 -29.37 -7.07
C PHE A 335 -4.43 -29.96 -8.11
N SER A 336 -4.83 -31.02 -8.83
CA SER A 336 -4.05 -31.61 -9.92
C SER A 336 -3.87 -30.60 -11.06
N ASP A 337 -4.96 -29.93 -11.46
CA ASP A 337 -4.94 -28.89 -12.48
C ASP A 337 -4.02 -27.73 -12.08
N ILE A 338 -4.14 -27.24 -10.84
CA ILE A 338 -3.25 -26.20 -10.30
C ILE A 338 -1.78 -26.64 -10.34
N LYS A 339 -1.47 -27.91 -9.99
CA LYS A 339 -0.11 -28.44 -10.03
C LYS A 339 0.45 -28.49 -11.45
N SER A 340 -0.36 -28.92 -12.42
CA SER A 340 0.02 -28.95 -13.84
C SER A 340 0.24 -27.55 -14.42
N HIS A 341 -0.62 -26.60 -14.05
CA HIS A 341 -0.51 -25.20 -14.45
C HIS A 341 0.75 -24.56 -13.86
N ASN A 342 0.99 -24.72 -12.56
CA ASN A 342 2.20 -24.21 -11.91
C ASN A 342 3.47 -24.79 -12.53
N LYS A 343 3.48 -26.09 -12.84
CA LYS A 343 4.60 -26.74 -13.55
C LYS A 343 4.84 -26.11 -14.92
N SER A 344 3.78 -25.89 -15.69
CA SER A 344 3.86 -25.25 -17.02
C SER A 344 4.40 -23.82 -16.94
N ILE A 345 3.99 -23.06 -15.91
CA ILE A 345 4.54 -21.73 -15.64
C ILE A 345 6.04 -21.85 -15.29
N THR A 346 6.43 -22.76 -14.39
CA THR A 346 7.83 -22.96 -14.03
C THR A 346 8.70 -23.32 -15.23
N ASP A 347 8.20 -24.18 -16.13
CA ASP A 347 8.90 -24.57 -17.36
C ASP A 347 9.05 -23.38 -18.32
N ALA A 348 8.00 -22.57 -18.49
CA ALA A 348 8.05 -21.34 -19.30
C ALA A 348 9.01 -20.29 -18.72
N VAL A 349 9.05 -20.13 -17.39
CA VAL A 349 10.01 -19.22 -16.73
C VAL A 349 11.45 -19.68 -16.93
N ASN A 350 11.71 -20.99 -16.82
CA ASN A 350 13.05 -21.54 -17.07
C ASN A 350 13.48 -21.30 -18.54
N ALA A 351 12.56 -21.45 -19.50
CA ALA A 351 12.83 -21.18 -20.91
C ALA A 351 13.15 -19.70 -21.21
N LEU A 352 12.57 -18.76 -20.45
CA LEU A 352 12.86 -17.32 -20.55
C LEU A 352 14.19 -16.91 -19.87
N SER A 353 14.71 -17.76 -18.97
CA SER A 353 15.93 -17.51 -18.20
C SER A 353 17.19 -18.13 -18.84
N SER A 354 17.01 -18.90 -19.92
CA SER A 354 18.04 -19.56 -20.73
C SER A 354 18.36 -18.70 -21.94
#